data_AF-A0A2V8UWB0-F1
#
_entry.id   AF-A0A2V8UWB0-F1
#
_cell.length_a   1.000
_cell.length_b   1.000
_cell.length_c   1.000
_cell.angle_alpha   90.00
_cell.angle_beta   90.00
_cell.angle_gamma   90.00
#
_symmetry.space_group_name_H-M   'P 1'
#
loop_
_entity.id
_entity.type
_entity.pdbx_description
1 polymer ?
#
loop_
_entity_poly.entity_id
_entity_poly.type
_entity_poly.pdbx_seq_one_letter_code
_entity_poly.pdbx_strand_id
1 'polypeptide(L)'
;MEAISGNSGTLMQVAASGGEAAAIPTPWMNPGLCDISPNRSELLVAGSAGVGYDFPLWIVPIPAGTPRRLSDLLAHAATWSPDGQQIVYARGTDLFRANSDGSNSRKLRGLAGIPFAIRWSPNESVLRFTVQDPKTNSSSLWEMSAEGTELHPLLANWNRPPDECCGEWTPNGKYFVFQATRNGVTNIWAIPEKGALSPKRILHPVALTSGPMNFLVPACTGQRR
;
A
#
# COMPACT_ATOMS: atom_id res chain seq x y z
N MET A 1 7.03 -7.68 25.51
CA MET A 1 6.35 -7.49 26.81
C MET A 1 5.67 -6.14 26.74
N GLU A 2 4.35 -6.14 26.83
CA GLU A 2 3.52 -4.94 26.75
C GLU A 2 3.73 -4.03 27.97
N ALA A 3 3.80 -2.73 27.71
CA ALA A 3 3.42 -1.68 28.64
C ALA A 3 2.57 -0.69 27.84
N ILE A 4 1.26 -0.70 28.12
CA ILE A 4 0.29 0.23 27.56
C ILE A 4 0.26 1.46 28.46
N SER A 5 0.78 2.58 27.97
CA SER A 5 0.37 3.93 28.40
C SER A 5 0.69 4.96 27.30
N GLY A 6 -0.36 5.52 26.69
CA GLY A 6 -0.27 6.75 25.89
C GLY A 6 0.12 6.60 24.42
N ASN A 7 -0.51 5.71 23.64
CA ASN A 7 -0.17 5.56 22.23
C ASN A 7 -0.95 6.55 21.34
N SER A 8 -0.57 7.83 21.36
CA SER A 8 -0.87 8.75 20.27
C SER A 8 0.30 8.71 19.27
N GLY A 9 0.13 8.02 18.15
CA GLY A 9 1.08 8.05 17.04
C GLY A 9 1.18 9.46 16.47
N THR A 10 2.41 9.87 16.16
CA THR A 10 2.74 11.18 15.56
C THR A 10 3.49 10.93 14.27
N LEU A 11 3.21 11.73 13.22
CA LEU A 11 4.03 11.70 12.00
C LEU A 11 5.39 12.34 12.28
N MET A 12 6.46 11.64 11.90
CA MET A 12 7.84 12.11 12.06
C MET A 12 8.52 12.18 10.69
N GLN A 13 9.39 13.15 10.48
CA GLN A 13 10.25 13.27 9.31
C GLN A 13 11.72 13.29 9.71
N VAL A 14 12.57 12.68 8.89
CA VAL A 14 14.02 12.69 9.04
C VAL A 14 14.67 12.73 7.65
N ALA A 15 15.80 13.41 7.53
CA ALA A 15 16.56 13.40 6.28
C ALA A 15 17.06 11.99 5.96
N ALA A 16 17.07 11.64 4.67
CA ALA A 16 17.55 10.32 4.22
C ALA A 16 19.05 10.09 4.53
N SER A 17 19.82 11.17 4.67
CA SER A 17 21.21 11.15 5.13
C SER A 17 21.37 10.83 6.63
N GLY A 18 20.26 10.69 7.35
CA GLY A 18 20.22 10.67 8.81
C GLY A 18 20.13 12.09 9.39
N GLY A 19 19.90 12.16 10.69
CA GLY A 19 19.74 13.41 11.44
C GLY A 19 18.69 13.28 12.53
N GLU A 20 18.39 14.40 13.19
CA GLU A 20 17.32 14.48 14.17
C GLU A 20 15.94 14.37 13.49
N ALA A 21 15.05 13.59 14.08
CA ALA A 21 13.69 13.46 13.60
C ALA A 21 12.85 14.64 14.11
N ALA A 22 12.09 15.28 13.22
CA ALA A 22 11.15 16.34 13.55
C ALA A 22 9.71 15.85 13.44
N ALA A 23 8.84 16.27 14.36
CA ALA A 23 7.41 16.00 14.26
C ALA A 23 6.78 16.81 13.11
N ILE A 24 5.86 16.19 12.37
CA ILE A 24 4.98 16.86 11.41
C ILE A 24 3.67 17.17 12.14
N PRO A 25 3.34 18.44 12.40
CA PRO A 25 2.12 18.79 13.11
C PRO A 25 0.88 18.34 12.33
N THR A 26 -0.01 17.61 12.99
CA THR A 26 -1.33 17.26 12.46
C THR A 26 -2.40 17.65 13.47
N PRO A 27 -3.57 18.13 13.04
CA PRO A 27 -4.61 18.60 13.95
C PRO A 27 -5.42 17.45 14.59
N TRP A 28 -5.10 16.20 14.28
CA TRP A 28 -5.75 15.01 14.82
C TRP A 28 -4.72 14.03 15.40
N MET A 29 -5.17 13.22 16.36
CA MET A 29 -4.35 12.15 16.95
C MET A 29 -4.35 10.90 16.06
N ASN A 30 -3.27 10.12 16.11
CA ASN A 30 -3.11 8.85 15.39
C ASN A 30 -3.28 8.93 13.86
N PRO A 31 -2.64 9.88 13.16
CA PRO A 31 -2.59 9.86 11.69
C PRO A 31 -1.98 8.56 11.16
N GLY A 32 -2.69 7.89 10.26
CA GLY A 32 -2.15 6.76 9.48
C GLY A 32 -1.56 7.25 8.17
N LEU A 33 -0.25 7.11 7.96
CA LEU A 33 0.36 7.42 6.67
C LEU A 33 -0.03 6.36 5.64
N CYS A 34 -0.67 6.78 4.56
CA CYS A 34 -1.03 5.91 3.44
C CYS A 34 0.05 5.90 2.36
N ASP A 35 0.50 7.11 1.95
CA ASP A 35 1.45 7.28 0.84
C ASP A 35 2.08 8.68 0.83
N ILE A 36 3.10 8.86 0.01
CA ILE A 36 3.75 10.16 -0.28
C ILE A 36 3.53 10.48 -1.76
N SER A 37 3.19 11.73 -2.08
CA SER A 37 3.01 12.14 -3.47
C SER A 37 4.27 11.90 -4.32
N PRO A 38 4.16 11.65 -5.63
CA PRO A 38 5.32 11.35 -6.48
C PRO A 38 6.39 12.45 -6.50
N ASN A 39 5.98 13.72 -6.37
CA ASN A 39 6.87 14.88 -6.25
C ASN A 39 7.39 15.13 -4.83
N ARG A 40 7.00 14.30 -3.84
CA ARG A 40 7.44 14.32 -2.44
C ARG A 40 7.11 15.61 -1.68
N SER A 41 6.07 16.32 -2.09
CA SER A 41 5.61 17.55 -1.43
C SER A 41 4.34 17.37 -0.58
N GLU A 42 3.69 16.22 -0.65
CA GLU A 42 2.42 15.97 0.05
C GLU A 42 2.38 14.55 0.63
N LEU A 43 1.80 14.42 1.82
CA LEU A 43 1.47 13.13 2.43
C LEU A 43 -0.02 12.85 2.26
N LEU A 44 -0.35 11.62 1.88
CA LEU A 44 -1.70 11.08 1.95
C LEU A 44 -1.90 10.38 3.29
N VAL A 45 -2.85 10.86 4.07
CA VAL A 45 -3.02 10.48 5.48
C VAL A 45 -4.48 10.05 5.73
N ALA A 46 -4.65 8.89 6.35
CA ALA A 46 -5.87 8.50 7.02
C ALA A 46 -5.98 9.25 8.35
N GLY A 47 -7.04 10.04 8.50
CA GLY A 47 -7.30 10.84 9.70
C GLY A 47 -7.87 10.02 10.86
N SER A 48 -8.38 10.72 11.86
CA SER A 48 -9.13 10.11 12.97
C SER A 48 -10.64 10.15 12.71
N ALA A 49 -11.43 9.53 13.60
CA ALA A 49 -12.91 9.51 13.54
C ALA A 49 -13.48 8.82 12.29
N GLY A 50 -13.00 7.61 12.00
CA GLY A 50 -13.53 6.75 10.95
C GLY A 50 -14.86 6.08 11.30
N VAL A 51 -15.45 5.42 10.30
CA VAL A 51 -16.60 4.52 10.46
C VAL A 51 -16.12 3.09 10.20
N GLY A 52 -16.17 2.24 11.22
CA GLY A 52 -15.54 0.92 11.15
C GLY A 52 -14.03 1.06 10.99
N TYR A 53 -13.47 0.51 9.91
CA TYR A 53 -12.05 0.62 9.57
C TYR A 53 -11.74 1.76 8.58
N ASP A 54 -12.75 2.43 8.04
CA ASP A 54 -12.56 3.45 7.01
C ASP A 54 -12.48 4.86 7.63
N PHE A 55 -11.39 5.57 7.38
CA PHE A 55 -11.10 6.89 7.94
C PHE A 55 -11.14 7.98 6.87
N PRO A 56 -11.47 9.24 7.24
CA PRO A 56 -11.36 10.37 6.33
C PRO A 56 -9.94 10.48 5.75
N LEU A 57 -9.84 10.66 4.44
CA LEU A 57 -8.55 10.94 3.80
C LEU A 57 -8.21 12.43 3.84
N TRP A 58 -6.93 12.71 4.05
CA TRP A 58 -6.37 14.05 4.13
C TRP A 58 -5.08 14.15 3.34
N ILE A 59 -4.81 15.36 2.85
CA ILE A 59 -3.52 15.75 2.29
C ILE A 59 -2.82 16.68 3.26
N VAL A 60 -1.58 16.34 3.61
CA VAL A 60 -0.71 17.15 4.47
C VAL A 60 0.48 17.64 3.62
N PRO A 61 0.55 18.95 3.30
CA PRO A 61 1.71 19.50 2.61
C PRO A 61 2.98 19.42 3.48
N ILE A 62 4.12 19.09 2.86
CA ILE A 62 5.43 19.05 3.48
C ILE A 62 6.43 19.94 2.71
N PRO A 63 7.37 20.62 3.39
CA PRO A 63 7.64 20.55 4.83
C PRO A 63 6.65 21.35 5.70
N ALA A 64 5.84 22.23 5.09
CA ALA A 64 4.86 23.05 5.80
C ALA A 64 3.63 23.32 4.93
N GLY A 65 2.49 23.52 5.59
CA GLY A 65 1.21 23.88 4.97
C GLY A 65 0.04 23.44 5.84
N THR A 66 -1.17 23.84 5.47
CA THR A 66 -2.38 23.47 6.20
C THR A 66 -2.92 22.14 5.67
N PRO A 67 -3.12 21.11 6.53
CA PRO A 67 -3.78 19.88 6.11
C PRO A 67 -5.18 20.14 5.56
N ARG A 68 -5.50 19.50 4.43
CA ARG A 68 -6.81 19.62 3.78
C ARG A 68 -7.48 18.27 3.66
N ARG A 69 -8.80 18.23 3.92
CA ARG A 69 -9.59 17.02 3.77
C ARG A 69 -9.78 16.72 2.29
N LEU A 70 -9.65 15.46 1.91
CA LEU A 70 -9.80 15.00 0.54
C LEU A 70 -11.28 14.67 0.28
N SER A 71 -12.12 15.72 0.16
CA SER A 71 -13.57 15.59 0.03
C SER A 71 -14.18 14.74 1.17
N ASP A 72 -15.21 13.94 0.88
CA ASP A 72 -15.85 13.00 1.80
C ASP A 72 -15.30 11.56 1.64
N LEU A 73 -14.09 11.41 1.12
CA LEU A 73 -13.48 10.10 0.95
C LEU A 73 -13.20 9.45 2.32
N LEU A 74 -13.68 8.23 2.47
CA LEU A 74 -13.41 7.34 3.60
C LEU A 74 -12.67 6.11 3.09
N ALA A 75 -11.55 5.76 3.72
CA ALA A 75 -10.73 4.62 3.32
C ALA A 75 -9.88 4.07 4.47
N HIS A 76 -9.53 2.79 4.40
CA HIS A 76 -8.53 2.17 5.27
C HIS A 76 -7.16 2.01 4.61
N ALA A 77 -7.09 2.16 3.28
CA ALA A 77 -5.85 2.19 2.52
C ALA A 77 -6.02 3.09 1.29
N ALA A 78 -4.97 3.82 0.91
CA ALA A 78 -4.97 4.65 -0.29
C ALA A 78 -3.54 4.84 -0.83
N THR A 79 -3.42 5.14 -2.12
CA THR A 79 -2.13 5.39 -2.79
C THR A 79 -2.30 6.35 -3.97
N TRP A 80 -1.29 7.17 -4.21
CA TRP A 80 -1.20 8.04 -5.37
C TRP A 80 -0.87 7.24 -6.63
N SER A 81 -1.41 7.66 -7.78
CA SER A 81 -0.86 7.25 -9.08
C SER A 81 0.56 7.81 -9.25
N PRO A 82 1.44 7.14 -10.03
CA PRO A 82 2.81 7.60 -10.25
C PRO A 82 2.94 8.99 -10.89
N ASP A 83 1.93 9.44 -11.63
CA ASP A 83 1.79 10.78 -12.23
C ASP A 83 1.20 11.83 -11.26
N GLY A 84 0.70 11.40 -10.10
CA GLY A 84 0.11 12.26 -9.07
C GLY A 84 -1.28 12.82 -9.40
N GLN A 85 -1.92 12.36 -10.47
CA GLN A 85 -3.23 12.89 -10.89
C GLN A 85 -4.41 12.17 -10.24
N GLN A 86 -4.21 10.96 -9.76
CA GLN A 86 -5.27 10.09 -9.24
C GLN A 86 -4.88 9.48 -7.90
N ILE A 87 -5.89 9.05 -7.15
CA ILE A 87 -5.76 8.27 -5.94
C ILE A 87 -6.62 7.01 -6.09
N VAL A 88 -6.04 5.86 -5.78
CA VAL A 88 -6.80 4.61 -5.60
C VAL A 88 -6.88 4.32 -4.11
N TYR A 89 -8.07 3.98 -3.65
CA TYR A 89 -8.32 3.76 -2.23
C TYR A 89 -9.30 2.61 -2.00
N ALA A 90 -9.19 1.99 -0.82
CA ALA A 90 -10.00 0.89 -0.36
C ALA A 90 -11.04 1.36 0.65
N ARG A 91 -12.29 0.95 0.44
CA ARG A 91 -13.40 1.19 1.37
C ARG A 91 -14.21 -0.10 1.50
N GLY A 92 -14.32 -0.64 2.71
CA GLY A 92 -14.87 -1.98 2.92
C GLY A 92 -14.13 -3.05 2.10
N THR A 93 -14.83 -3.74 1.21
CA THR A 93 -14.24 -4.76 0.30
C THR A 93 -14.06 -4.26 -1.14
N ASP A 94 -14.19 -2.95 -1.35
CA ASP A 94 -14.20 -2.35 -2.68
C ASP A 94 -12.99 -1.42 -2.86
N LEU A 95 -12.47 -1.39 -4.09
CA LEU A 95 -11.50 -0.42 -4.57
C LEU A 95 -12.23 0.69 -5.35
N PHE A 96 -11.80 1.92 -5.11
CA PHE A 96 -12.30 3.13 -5.76
C PHE A 96 -11.13 3.91 -6.36
N ARG A 97 -11.45 4.79 -7.30
CA ARG A 97 -10.51 5.77 -7.88
C ARG A 97 -11.15 7.15 -7.86
N ALA A 98 -10.36 8.15 -7.50
CA ALA A 98 -10.72 9.57 -7.52
C ALA A 98 -9.55 10.39 -8.08
N ASN A 99 -9.84 11.62 -8.50
CA ASN A 99 -8.82 12.62 -8.77
C ASN A 99 -8.02 12.92 -7.48
N SER A 100 -6.82 13.48 -7.63
CA SER A 100 -5.94 13.88 -6.52
C SER A 100 -6.51 14.97 -5.59
N ASP A 101 -7.57 15.66 -6.01
CA ASP A 101 -8.35 16.60 -5.20
C ASP A 101 -9.53 15.93 -4.48
N GLY A 102 -9.75 14.63 -4.71
CA GLY A 102 -10.84 13.84 -4.15
C GLY A 102 -12.13 13.85 -4.99
N SER A 103 -12.17 14.63 -6.07
CA SER A 103 -13.33 14.69 -6.98
C SER A 103 -13.43 13.44 -7.87
N ASN A 104 -14.58 13.28 -8.54
CA ASN A 104 -14.83 12.20 -9.49
C ASN A 104 -14.59 10.78 -8.93
N SER A 105 -14.84 10.60 -7.63
CA SER A 105 -14.76 9.28 -7.01
C SER A 105 -15.75 8.31 -7.66
N ARG A 106 -15.22 7.16 -8.09
CA ARG A 106 -16.01 6.06 -8.65
C ARG A 106 -15.46 4.71 -8.21
N LYS A 107 -16.35 3.73 -8.10
CA LYS A 107 -15.97 2.33 -7.83
C LYS A 107 -15.14 1.81 -9.00
N LEU A 108 -13.98 1.25 -8.69
CA LEU A 108 -13.07 0.63 -9.66
C LEU A 108 -13.32 -0.88 -9.72
N ARG A 109 -13.39 -1.54 -8.55
CA ARG A 109 -13.59 -2.99 -8.48
C ARG A 109 -14.14 -3.42 -7.12
N GLY A 110 -15.02 -4.41 -7.10
CA GLY A 110 -15.41 -5.10 -5.86
C GLY A 110 -14.66 -6.42 -5.69
N LEU A 111 -14.33 -6.75 -4.44
CA LEU A 111 -13.55 -7.93 -4.07
C LEU A 111 -14.31 -8.79 -3.05
N ALA A 112 -13.86 -10.04 -2.88
CA ALA A 112 -14.43 -10.97 -1.90
C ALA A 112 -13.83 -10.83 -0.49
N GLY A 113 -12.79 -9.99 -0.33
CA GLY A 113 -12.09 -9.74 0.92
C GLY A 113 -11.67 -8.28 1.04
N ILE A 114 -10.91 -7.95 2.09
CA ILE A 114 -10.53 -6.58 2.43
C ILE A 114 -9.21 -6.23 1.72
N PRO A 115 -9.18 -5.27 0.78
CA PRO A 115 -7.95 -4.89 0.09
C PRO A 115 -7.11 -3.89 0.88
N PHE A 116 -5.80 -4.12 0.95
CA PHE A 116 -4.85 -3.18 1.57
C PHE A 116 -3.49 -3.26 0.87
N ALA A 117 -2.54 -2.40 1.29
CA ALA A 117 -1.20 -2.31 0.69
C ALA A 117 -1.24 -2.17 -0.84
N ILE A 118 -2.09 -1.25 -1.33
CA ILE A 118 -2.29 -1.00 -2.76
C ILE A 118 -1.04 -0.30 -3.32
N ARG A 119 -0.59 -0.74 -4.48
CA ARG A 119 0.55 -0.17 -5.20
C ARG A 119 0.26 -0.12 -6.70
N TRP A 120 0.74 0.94 -7.32
CA TRP A 120 0.80 1.07 -8.78
C TRP A 120 2.10 0.49 -9.31
N SER A 121 2.04 -0.11 -10.50
CA SER A 121 3.25 -0.37 -11.27
C SER A 121 3.88 0.96 -11.69
N PRO A 122 5.21 1.05 -11.83
CA PRO A 122 5.88 2.30 -12.21
C PRO A 122 5.46 2.89 -13.56
N ASN A 123 4.89 2.08 -14.44
CA ASN A 123 4.36 2.45 -15.75
C ASN A 123 2.83 2.69 -15.75
N GLU A 124 2.20 2.75 -14.58
CA GLU A 124 0.77 3.05 -14.36
C GLU A 124 -0.25 2.06 -14.95
N SER A 125 0.20 0.95 -15.54
CA SER A 125 -0.73 0.05 -16.23
C SER A 125 -1.38 -1.00 -15.31
N VAL A 126 -0.84 -1.22 -14.11
CA VAL A 126 -1.21 -2.33 -13.21
C VAL A 126 -1.35 -1.84 -11.78
N LEU A 127 -2.31 -2.41 -11.06
CA LEU A 127 -2.44 -2.32 -9.62
C LEU A 127 -2.16 -3.68 -8.98
N ARG A 128 -1.37 -3.69 -7.91
CA ARG A 128 -1.23 -4.83 -7.00
C ARG A 128 -1.60 -4.43 -5.61
N PHE A 129 -2.20 -5.36 -4.90
CA PHE A 129 -2.67 -5.16 -3.53
C PHE A 129 -2.76 -6.51 -2.84
N THR A 130 -2.86 -6.46 -1.52
CA THR A 130 -3.16 -7.64 -0.71
C THR A 130 -4.64 -7.70 -0.45
N VAL A 131 -5.23 -8.90 -0.50
CA VAL A 131 -6.61 -9.15 -0.07
C VAL A 131 -6.57 -10.06 1.14
N GLN A 132 -7.12 -9.58 2.26
CA GLN A 132 -7.37 -10.39 3.45
C GLN A 132 -8.72 -11.09 3.31
N ASP A 133 -8.73 -12.41 3.45
CA ASP A 133 -9.96 -13.20 3.62
C ASP A 133 -10.23 -13.39 5.13
N PRO A 134 -11.28 -12.76 5.68
CA PRO A 134 -11.58 -12.87 7.10
C PRO A 134 -12.10 -14.25 7.52
N LYS A 135 -12.54 -15.10 6.59
CA LYS A 135 -13.05 -16.45 6.90
C LYS A 135 -11.92 -17.44 7.16
N THR A 136 -10.84 -17.33 6.38
CA THR A 136 -9.67 -18.20 6.48
C THR A 136 -8.52 -17.54 7.24
N ASN A 137 -8.64 -16.24 7.55
CA ASN A 137 -7.57 -15.39 8.10
C ASN A 137 -6.28 -15.46 7.27
N SER A 138 -6.42 -15.57 5.94
CA SER A 138 -5.30 -15.62 4.99
C SER A 138 -5.17 -14.31 4.22
N SER A 139 -3.94 -13.96 3.86
CA SER A 139 -3.64 -12.82 2.97
C SER A 139 -3.06 -13.33 1.66
N SER A 140 -3.54 -12.78 0.55
CA SER A 140 -3.06 -13.15 -0.79
C SER A 140 -2.79 -11.90 -1.62
N LEU A 141 -1.77 -11.96 -2.47
CA LEU A 141 -1.47 -10.90 -3.44
C LEU A 141 -2.35 -11.03 -4.68
N TRP A 142 -2.94 -9.92 -5.11
CA TRP A 142 -3.79 -9.80 -6.28
C TRP A 142 -3.25 -8.77 -7.25
N GLU A 143 -3.57 -8.95 -8.53
CA GLU A 143 -3.18 -8.10 -9.64
C GLU A 143 -4.41 -7.79 -10.51
N MET A 144 -4.49 -6.56 -11.00
CA MET A 144 -5.48 -6.12 -11.99
C MET A 144 -4.93 -4.97 -12.83
N SER A 145 -5.54 -4.68 -13.98
CA SER A 145 -5.24 -3.46 -14.72
C SER A 145 -5.59 -2.21 -13.90
N ALA A 146 -4.94 -1.08 -14.18
CA ALA A 146 -5.28 0.20 -13.57
C ALA A 146 -6.75 0.63 -13.79
N GLU A 147 -7.41 0.08 -14.82
CA GLU A 147 -8.82 0.31 -15.12
C GLU A 147 -9.77 -0.67 -14.41
N GLY A 148 -9.26 -1.55 -13.56
CA GLY A 148 -10.05 -2.49 -12.75
C GLY A 148 -10.47 -3.76 -13.47
N THR A 149 -9.88 -4.04 -14.63
CA THR A 149 -10.11 -5.26 -15.42
C THR A 149 -9.05 -6.33 -15.12
N GLU A 150 -9.29 -7.56 -15.56
CA GLU A 150 -8.33 -8.66 -15.45
C GLU A 150 -7.88 -8.96 -14.01
N LEU A 151 -8.78 -8.83 -13.04
CA LEU A 151 -8.53 -9.17 -11.64
C LEU A 151 -8.22 -10.67 -11.46
N HIS A 152 -7.06 -10.99 -10.90
CA HIS A 152 -6.66 -12.37 -10.57
C HIS A 152 -5.64 -12.43 -9.42
N PRO A 153 -5.50 -13.59 -8.72
CA PRO A 153 -4.42 -13.79 -7.76
C PRO A 153 -3.05 -13.77 -8.47
N LEU A 154 -2.09 -13.02 -7.92
CA LEU A 154 -0.74 -12.92 -8.49
C LEU A 154 0.04 -14.24 -8.37
N LEU A 155 -0.11 -14.94 -7.25
CA LEU A 155 0.64 -16.16 -6.91
C LEU A 155 -0.31 -17.33 -6.65
N ALA A 156 -1.19 -17.60 -7.61
CA ALA A 156 -2.18 -18.66 -7.49
C ALA A 156 -1.53 -20.01 -7.11
N ASN A 157 -1.98 -20.60 -6.00
CA ASN A 157 -1.54 -21.89 -5.49
C ASN A 157 -0.07 -21.99 -5.06
N TRP A 158 0.65 -20.88 -4.95
CA TRP A 158 2.08 -20.88 -4.61
C TRP A 158 2.36 -21.15 -3.12
N ASN A 159 1.47 -20.68 -2.23
CA ASN A 159 1.47 -20.98 -0.80
C ASN A 159 0.08 -21.48 -0.37
N ARG A 160 0.02 -22.39 0.62
CA ARG A 160 -1.22 -23.05 1.05
C ARG A 160 -1.26 -23.23 2.58
N PRO A 161 -2.13 -22.49 3.31
CA PRO A 161 -2.93 -21.37 2.82
C PRO A 161 -2.05 -20.20 2.30
N PRO A 162 -2.59 -19.29 1.48
CA PRO A 162 -1.90 -18.05 1.12
C PRO A 162 -1.54 -17.25 2.37
N ASP A 163 -0.32 -16.73 2.40
CA ASP A 163 0.14 -15.83 3.45
C ASP A 163 1.21 -14.91 2.87
N GLU A 164 0.80 -14.12 1.89
CA GLU A 164 1.61 -13.09 1.23
C GLU A 164 0.98 -11.72 1.41
N CYS A 165 1.80 -10.68 1.60
CA CYS A 165 1.30 -9.31 1.63
C CYS A 165 2.36 -8.27 1.24
N CYS A 166 1.90 -7.02 1.24
CA CYS A 166 2.75 -5.87 1.51
C CYS A 166 3.91 -5.73 0.50
N GLY A 167 3.60 -5.92 -0.79
CA GLY A 167 4.60 -5.86 -1.84
C GLY A 167 4.79 -4.47 -2.43
N GLU A 168 5.93 -4.25 -3.08
CA GLU A 168 6.31 -3.02 -3.75
C GLU A 168 7.14 -3.32 -5.00
N TRP A 169 6.98 -2.52 -6.05
CA TRP A 169 7.88 -2.58 -7.20
C TRP A 169 9.19 -1.87 -6.90
N THR A 170 10.27 -2.37 -7.49
CA THR A 170 11.49 -1.57 -7.61
C THR A 170 11.22 -0.34 -8.49
N PRO A 171 11.87 0.81 -8.27
CA PRO A 171 11.59 2.04 -9.03
C PRO A 171 11.76 1.89 -10.55
N ASN A 172 12.63 0.98 -10.99
CA ASN A 172 12.86 0.65 -12.40
C ASN A 172 11.86 -0.37 -12.97
N GLY A 173 10.88 -0.82 -12.18
CA GLY A 173 9.85 -1.78 -12.57
C GLY A 173 10.35 -3.20 -12.84
N LYS A 174 11.62 -3.52 -12.60
CA LYS A 174 12.21 -4.83 -12.95
C LYS A 174 11.81 -5.95 -11.98
N TYR A 175 11.50 -5.62 -10.74
CA TYR A 175 11.12 -6.59 -9.73
C TYR A 175 9.93 -6.09 -8.93
N PHE A 176 9.18 -7.05 -8.39
CA PHE A 176 8.25 -6.82 -7.31
C PHE A 176 8.67 -7.63 -6.11
N VAL A 177 8.88 -6.93 -4.99
CA VAL A 177 9.38 -7.47 -3.73
C VAL A 177 8.22 -7.49 -2.75
N PHE A 178 8.04 -8.58 -2.00
CA PHE A 178 6.92 -8.75 -1.10
C PHE A 178 7.30 -9.65 0.08
N GLN A 179 6.50 -9.65 1.14
CA GLN A 179 6.69 -10.60 2.23
C GLN A 179 5.78 -11.82 2.05
N ALA A 180 6.28 -12.98 2.45
CA ALA A 180 5.46 -14.18 2.57
C ALA A 180 5.90 -15.03 3.77
N THR A 181 4.89 -15.56 4.48
CA THR A 181 5.07 -16.46 5.61
C THR A 181 4.98 -17.90 5.14
N ARG A 182 5.98 -18.71 5.48
CA ARG A 182 5.97 -20.16 5.25
C ARG A 182 6.43 -20.86 6.52
N ASN A 183 5.64 -21.84 6.97
CA ASN A 183 5.91 -22.58 8.20
C ASN A 183 6.17 -21.68 9.42
N GLY A 184 5.39 -20.59 9.54
CA GLY A 184 5.50 -19.62 10.63
C GLY A 184 6.66 -18.62 10.53
N VAL A 185 7.44 -18.66 9.45
CA VAL A 185 8.56 -17.73 9.23
C VAL A 185 8.28 -16.81 8.05
N THR A 186 8.35 -15.50 8.30
CA THR A 186 8.17 -14.47 7.27
C THR A 186 9.49 -14.11 6.63
N ASN A 187 9.58 -14.25 5.31
CA ASN A 187 10.74 -13.83 4.53
C ASN A 187 10.34 -12.81 3.46
N ILE A 188 11.32 -12.09 2.96
CA ILE A 188 11.18 -11.24 1.78
C ILE A 188 11.44 -12.09 0.53
N TRP A 189 10.57 -11.94 -0.45
CA TRP A 189 10.60 -12.62 -1.74
C TRP A 189 10.57 -11.59 -2.87
N ALA A 190 11.09 -11.95 -4.03
CA ALA A 190 11.02 -11.14 -5.23
C ALA A 190 10.58 -11.96 -6.44
N ILE A 191 9.78 -11.35 -7.32
CA ILE A 191 9.50 -11.84 -8.66
C ILE A 191 10.09 -10.88 -9.69
N PRO A 192 10.74 -11.38 -10.76
CA PRO A 192 11.11 -10.56 -11.90
C PRO A 192 9.86 -10.18 -12.70
N GLU A 193 9.72 -8.90 -13.04
CA GLU A 193 8.67 -8.44 -13.94
C GLU A 193 9.07 -8.69 -15.39
N LYS A 194 8.24 -9.45 -16.09
CA LYS A 194 8.38 -9.69 -17.52
C LYS A 194 7.04 -9.52 -18.22
N GLY A 195 7.00 -8.64 -19.21
CA GLY A 195 5.94 -8.55 -20.21
C GLY A 195 4.60 -8.01 -19.71
N ALA A 196 3.59 -8.13 -20.58
CA ALA A 196 2.22 -7.66 -20.34
C ALA A 196 1.50 -8.45 -19.24
N LEU A 197 0.45 -7.84 -18.67
CA LEU A 197 -0.45 -8.47 -17.70
C LEU A 197 -1.06 -9.74 -18.32
N SER A 198 -1.01 -10.85 -17.59
CA SER A 198 -1.58 -12.12 -18.07
C SER A 198 -1.96 -13.02 -16.90
N PRO A 199 -3.25 -13.39 -16.76
CA PRO A 199 -3.70 -14.31 -15.70
C PRO A 199 -3.09 -15.71 -15.77
N LYS A 200 -2.47 -16.08 -16.90
CA LYS A 200 -1.83 -17.39 -17.10
C LYS A 200 -0.32 -17.34 -16.87
N ARG A 201 0.24 -16.19 -16.49
CA ARG A 201 1.67 -16.04 -16.24
C ARG A 201 2.06 -16.83 -15.00
N ILE A 202 2.94 -17.81 -15.18
CA ILE A 202 3.55 -18.53 -14.05
C ILE A 202 4.73 -17.71 -13.56
N LEU A 203 4.70 -17.34 -12.28
CA LEU A 203 5.75 -16.60 -11.62
C LEU A 203 6.58 -17.53 -10.74
N HIS A 204 7.87 -17.23 -10.63
CA HIS A 204 8.81 -17.98 -9.81
C HIS A 204 9.43 -17.04 -8.77
N PRO A 205 8.79 -16.85 -7.60
CA PRO A 205 9.37 -16.04 -6.54
C PRO A 205 10.64 -16.65 -6.00
N VAL A 206 11.61 -15.77 -5.70
CA VAL A 206 12.91 -16.12 -5.11
C VAL A 206 13.01 -15.45 -3.74
N ALA A 207 13.41 -16.21 -2.72
CA ALA A 207 13.64 -15.67 -1.38
C ALA A 207 14.90 -14.79 -1.38
N LEU A 208 14.76 -13.55 -0.87
CA LEU A 208 15.87 -12.62 -0.66
C LEU A 208 16.44 -12.72 0.75
N THR A 209 15.63 -13.18 1.71
CA THR A 209 16.05 -13.44 3.08
C THR A 209 15.83 -14.90 3.45
N SER A 210 16.60 -15.38 4.41
CA SER A 210 16.43 -16.69 5.04
C SER A 210 16.91 -16.64 6.49
N GLY A 211 16.37 -17.52 7.33
CA GLY A 211 16.73 -17.62 8.75
C GLY A 211 15.51 -17.61 9.68
N PRO A 212 15.72 -17.67 11.01
CA PRO A 212 14.64 -17.77 12.00
C PRO A 212 13.97 -16.42 12.32
N MET A 213 14.50 -15.31 11.78
CA MET A 213 13.94 -13.97 12.00
C MET A 213 12.84 -13.66 10.99
N ASN A 214 11.82 -12.92 11.43
CA ASN A 214 10.78 -12.41 10.56
C ASN A 214 11.23 -11.12 9.88
N PHE A 215 11.11 -11.07 8.56
CA PHE A 215 11.31 -9.86 7.76
C PHE A 215 9.98 -9.38 7.20
N LEU A 216 9.64 -8.12 7.45
CA LEU A 216 8.33 -7.54 7.15
C LEU A 216 8.46 -6.24 6.34
N VAL A 217 7.42 -5.92 5.57
CA VAL A 217 7.20 -4.65 4.84
C VAL A 217 8.44 -4.18 4.06
N PRO A 218 8.78 -4.83 2.94
CA PRO A 218 9.89 -4.39 2.11
C PRO A 218 9.64 -2.96 1.61
N ALA A 219 10.69 -2.15 1.64
CA ALA A 219 10.70 -0.80 1.07
C ALA A 219 11.79 -0.70 0.01
N CYS A 220 11.42 -0.31 -1.20
CA CYS A 220 12.38 -0.14 -2.30
C CYS A 220 12.83 1.32 -2.39
N THR A 221 14.07 1.61 -1.96
CA THR A 221 14.66 2.94 -2.13
C THR A 221 15.53 2.99 -3.39
N GLY A 222 15.35 4.02 -4.22
CA GLY A 222 16.20 4.30 -5.36
C GLY A 222 15.96 5.71 -5.88
N GLN A 223 17.03 6.43 -6.23
CA GLN A 223 16.90 7.69 -6.94
C GLN A 223 16.41 7.40 -8.36
N ARG A 224 15.31 8.06 -8.79
CA ARG A 224 15.03 8.20 -10.22
C ARG A 224 16.19 9.02 -10.78
N ARG A 225 17.04 8.41 -11.59
CA ARG A 225 18.03 9.15 -12.39
C ARG A 225 17.31 9.91 -13.49
#